data_AF-A0A3S4VTE2-F1
#
_entry.id   AF-A0A3S4VTE2-F1
#
_cell.length_a   1.000
_cell.length_b   1.000
_cell.length_c   1.000
_cell.angle_alpha   90.00
_cell.angle_beta   90.00
_cell.angle_gamma   90.00
#
_symmetry.space_group_name_H-M   'P 1'
#
loop_
_entity.id
_entity.type
_entity.pdbx_description
1 polymer ?
#
loop_
_entity_poly.entity_id
_entity_poly.type
_entity_poly.pdbx_seq_one_letter_code
_entity_poly.pdbx_strand_id
1 'polypeptide(L)'
;MTSDDAVQHELQEFLAQDRAEIAAEYERIYRRTAEDPGTAGDQGEENWAALLRNWLPPNYQVVTKGRIIFPDKEASPQVDILVLRGTYPPRLVSKKLYLSTGVIAAFECKNTLKAAHFTDATETARWVKSKAAKRYGTPYDELHSLPIYGLLAHSHSWKGVASTPIDNIDKKMLEAVDSVEHPSQLINIVCVADLGTWTLNHFTQVPHLYPAEIQELRAVGGHSPNSGTMTGFCRWGLDNTEQVPGAEPNPVAVLVSDLIERIAWEDRDLRPIADYFRMAGVSATGTILGREYALPHVFSSSVAERLEAMGPTSGLEHLWDPWNMMQ
;
A
#
# COMPACT_ATOMS: atom_id res chain seq x y z
N MET A 1 31.93 28.48 -2.69
CA MET A 1 31.52 27.29 -3.46
C MET A 1 30.03 27.20 -3.32
N THR A 2 29.31 27.56 -4.38
CA THR A 2 27.86 27.47 -4.49
C THR A 2 27.45 25.99 -4.42
N SER A 3 26.34 25.73 -3.73
CA SER A 3 25.77 24.42 -3.48
C SER A 3 25.79 23.56 -4.74
N ASP A 4 26.27 22.33 -4.59
CA ASP A 4 26.05 21.26 -5.56
C ASP A 4 24.55 21.21 -5.88
N ASP A 5 24.19 21.52 -7.13
CA ASP A 5 22.95 21.03 -7.72
C ASP A 5 23.09 19.51 -7.75
N ALA A 6 22.62 18.84 -6.71
CA ALA A 6 22.52 17.39 -6.71
C ALA A 6 21.67 17.00 -7.92
N VAL A 7 22.30 16.35 -8.90
CA VAL A 7 21.62 15.92 -10.12
C VAL A 7 20.42 15.05 -9.72
N GLN A 8 19.21 15.55 -9.98
CA GLN A 8 17.99 14.83 -9.69
C GLN A 8 17.93 13.57 -10.55
N HIS A 9 17.60 12.45 -9.92
CA HIS A 9 17.54 11.16 -10.61
C HIS A 9 16.36 11.16 -11.61
N GLU A 10 16.59 10.77 -12.88
CA GLU A 10 15.58 10.86 -13.94
C GLU A 10 14.25 10.13 -13.63
N LEU A 11 14.32 9.00 -12.92
CA LEU A 11 13.11 8.33 -12.42
C LEU A 11 12.19 9.25 -11.61
N GLN A 12 12.75 10.14 -10.78
CA GLN A 12 11.96 11.08 -9.99
C GLN A 12 11.30 12.13 -10.88
N GLU A 13 11.97 12.55 -11.97
CA GLU A 13 11.43 13.45 -12.98
C GLU A 13 10.27 12.79 -13.74
N PHE A 14 10.42 11.54 -14.17
CA PHE A 14 9.34 10.79 -14.85
C PHE A 14 8.10 10.67 -13.97
N LEU A 15 8.28 10.31 -12.69
CA LEU A 15 7.17 10.21 -11.74
C LEU A 15 6.58 11.59 -11.38
N ALA A 16 7.37 12.67 -11.44
CA ALA A 16 6.87 14.03 -11.26
C ALA A 16 5.97 14.46 -12.43
N GLN A 17 6.32 14.05 -13.66
CA GLN A 17 5.49 14.24 -14.84
C GLN A 17 4.15 13.50 -14.70
N ASP A 18 4.16 12.24 -14.26
CA ASP A 18 2.93 11.48 -13.98
C ASP A 18 2.05 12.16 -12.92
N ARG A 19 2.65 12.67 -11.83
CA ARG A 19 1.92 13.44 -10.80
C ARG A 19 1.27 14.68 -11.40
N ALA A 20 2.00 15.42 -12.25
CA ALA A 20 1.49 16.61 -12.91
C ALA A 20 0.34 16.28 -13.88
N GLU A 21 0.43 15.17 -14.61
CA GLU A 21 -0.63 14.70 -15.50
C GLU A 21 -1.91 14.33 -14.72
N ILE A 22 -1.78 13.55 -13.63
CA ILE A 22 -2.91 13.21 -12.75
C ILE A 22 -3.59 14.48 -12.20
N ALA A 23 -2.81 15.48 -11.79
CA ALA A 23 -3.34 16.76 -11.31
C ALA A 23 -4.06 17.55 -12.42
N ALA A 24 -3.48 17.63 -13.62
CA ALA A 24 -4.08 18.33 -14.76
C ALA A 24 -5.41 17.68 -15.18
N GLU A 25 -5.46 16.35 -15.21
CA GLU A 25 -6.68 15.63 -15.55
C GLU A 25 -7.75 15.76 -14.47
N TYR A 26 -7.38 15.82 -13.19
CA TYR A 26 -8.32 16.14 -12.12
C TYR A 26 -8.99 17.50 -12.35
N GLU A 27 -8.24 18.56 -12.66
CA GLU A 27 -8.80 19.89 -12.94
C GLU A 27 -9.70 19.89 -14.19
N ARG A 28 -9.37 19.08 -15.20
CA ARG A 28 -10.23 18.89 -16.38
C ARG A 28 -11.56 18.22 -16.01
N ILE A 29 -11.51 17.14 -15.24
CA ILE A 29 -12.68 16.36 -14.81
C ILE A 29 -13.54 17.19 -13.85
N TYR A 30 -12.92 17.80 -12.84
CA TYR A 30 -13.60 18.52 -11.77
C TYR A 30 -14.50 19.64 -12.30
N ARG A 31 -14.03 20.38 -13.33
CA ARG A 31 -14.81 21.44 -14.00
C ARG A 31 -16.14 20.96 -14.60
N ARG A 32 -16.27 19.67 -14.92
CA ARG A 32 -17.45 19.09 -15.57
C ARG A 32 -18.21 18.11 -14.68
N THR A 33 -17.75 17.87 -13.45
CA THR A 33 -18.39 16.96 -12.49
C THR A 33 -19.85 17.30 -12.24
N ALA A 34 -20.21 18.59 -12.22
CA ALA A 34 -21.59 19.02 -12.00
C ALA A 34 -22.52 18.70 -13.19
N GLU A 35 -21.98 18.51 -14.40
CA GLU A 35 -22.73 18.17 -15.61
C GLU A 35 -23.09 16.68 -15.62
N ASP A 36 -22.11 15.82 -15.33
CA ASP A 36 -22.27 14.37 -15.30
C ASP A 36 -21.27 13.75 -14.29
N PRO A 37 -21.70 13.58 -13.01
CA PRO A 37 -20.86 12.99 -11.98
C PRO A 37 -20.41 11.57 -12.28
N GLY A 38 -21.23 10.80 -13.03
CA GLY A 38 -20.92 9.42 -13.39
C GLY A 38 -19.76 9.36 -14.39
N THR A 39 -19.87 10.12 -15.48
CA THR A 39 -18.78 10.23 -16.46
C THR A 39 -17.51 10.83 -15.85
N ALA A 40 -17.64 11.77 -14.92
CA ALA A 40 -16.48 12.30 -14.20
C ALA A 40 -15.79 11.20 -13.36
N GLY A 41 -16.55 10.34 -12.69
CA GLY A 41 -16.01 9.17 -11.98
C GLY A 41 -15.26 8.24 -12.92
N ASP A 42 -15.89 7.83 -14.02
CA ASP A 42 -15.32 6.94 -15.04
C ASP A 42 -14.00 7.46 -15.61
N GLN A 43 -13.91 8.77 -15.86
CA GLN A 43 -12.68 9.40 -16.34
C GLN A 43 -11.57 9.37 -15.28
N GLY A 44 -11.93 9.58 -14.01
CA GLY A 44 -10.96 9.47 -12.92
C GLY A 44 -10.43 8.05 -12.76
N GLU A 45 -11.30 7.05 -12.84
CA GLU A 45 -10.92 5.63 -12.85
C GLU A 45 -9.94 5.32 -13.99
N GLU A 46 -10.22 5.81 -15.21
CA GLU A 46 -9.37 5.55 -16.37
C GLU A 46 -8.00 6.23 -16.26
N ASN A 47 -7.88 7.41 -15.63
CA ASN A 47 -6.59 8.06 -15.39
C ASN A 47 -5.67 7.17 -14.53
N TRP A 48 -6.19 6.64 -13.42
CA TRP A 48 -5.44 5.72 -12.56
C TRP A 48 -5.12 4.41 -13.29
N ALA A 49 -6.07 3.87 -14.06
CA ALA A 49 -5.83 2.66 -14.83
C ALA A 49 -4.74 2.85 -15.89
N ALA A 50 -4.73 4.00 -16.58
CA ALA A 50 -3.70 4.34 -17.57
C ALA A 50 -2.31 4.45 -16.94
N LEU A 51 -2.18 5.15 -15.80
CA LEU A 51 -0.94 5.22 -15.03
C LEU A 51 -0.40 3.80 -14.73
N LEU A 52 -1.25 2.92 -14.20
CA LEU A 52 -0.85 1.55 -13.88
C LEU A 52 -0.46 0.75 -15.13
N ARG A 53 -1.12 0.94 -16.28
CA ARG A 53 -0.73 0.28 -17.54
C ARG A 53 0.64 0.75 -18.06
N ASN A 54 1.01 2.00 -17.79
CA ASN A 54 2.27 2.57 -18.24
C ASN A 54 3.46 2.11 -17.37
N TRP A 55 3.22 1.86 -16.08
CA TRP A 55 4.27 1.45 -15.14
C TRP A 55 4.39 -0.05 -14.92
N LEU A 56 3.30 -0.80 -15.02
CA LEU A 56 3.35 -2.25 -14.84
C LEU A 56 3.79 -2.94 -16.14
N PRO A 57 4.52 -4.08 -16.05
CA PRO A 57 4.88 -4.83 -17.24
C PRO A 57 3.66 -5.23 -18.08
N PRO A 58 3.78 -5.27 -19.42
CA PRO A 58 2.63 -5.40 -20.32
C PRO A 58 1.91 -6.76 -20.24
N ASN A 59 2.51 -7.76 -19.60
CA ASN A 59 1.82 -9.02 -19.31
C ASN A 59 0.73 -8.85 -18.24
N TYR A 60 0.88 -7.92 -17.29
CA TYR A 60 -0.19 -7.60 -16.33
C TYR A 60 -1.31 -6.83 -17.03
N GLN A 61 -2.55 -7.29 -16.86
CA GLN A 61 -3.70 -6.64 -17.47
C GLN A 61 -4.39 -5.76 -16.45
N VAL A 62 -4.47 -4.47 -16.74
CA VAL A 62 -5.23 -3.51 -15.92
C VAL A 62 -6.60 -3.29 -16.55
N VAL A 63 -7.62 -3.75 -15.85
CA VAL A 63 -9.02 -3.70 -16.29
C VAL A 63 -9.84 -2.85 -15.32
N THR A 64 -10.80 -2.11 -15.85
CA THR A 64 -11.71 -1.30 -15.03
C THR A 64 -13.04 -2.03 -14.80
N LYS A 65 -13.74 -1.68 -13.71
CA LYS A 65 -15.12 -2.09 -13.40
C LYS A 65 -15.33 -3.60 -13.43
N GLY A 66 -14.79 -4.28 -12.42
CA GLY A 66 -14.83 -5.74 -12.32
C GLY A 66 -15.30 -6.24 -10.97
N ARG A 67 -15.69 -7.51 -10.89
CA ARG A 67 -15.92 -8.19 -9.61
C ARG A 67 -14.97 -9.37 -9.49
N ILE A 68 -14.51 -9.63 -8.28
CA ILE A 68 -13.66 -10.76 -7.94
C ILE A 68 -14.57 -11.92 -7.54
N ILE A 69 -14.39 -13.10 -8.13
CA ILE A 69 -15.14 -14.32 -7.81
C ILE A 69 -14.27 -15.29 -7.01
N PHE A 70 -14.87 -15.90 -5.99
CA PHE A 70 -14.18 -16.76 -5.03
C PHE A 70 -14.62 -18.23 -5.17
N PRO A 71 -13.80 -19.20 -4.70
CA PRO A 71 -14.14 -20.63 -4.76
C PRO A 71 -15.44 -21.01 -4.03
N ASP A 72 -15.85 -20.23 -3.04
CA ASP A 72 -17.09 -20.41 -2.28
C ASP A 72 -18.35 -19.93 -3.03
N LYS A 73 -18.20 -19.50 -4.29
CA LYS A 73 -19.24 -18.98 -5.20
C LYS A 73 -19.72 -17.57 -4.88
N GLU A 74 -19.11 -16.89 -3.91
CA GLU A 74 -19.36 -15.48 -3.68
C GLU A 74 -18.57 -14.60 -4.67
N ALA A 75 -19.00 -13.35 -4.78
CA ALA A 75 -18.37 -12.36 -5.63
C ALA A 75 -18.33 -11.01 -4.92
N SER A 76 -17.20 -10.30 -5.02
CA SER A 76 -17.03 -8.96 -4.43
C SER A 76 -18.07 -7.97 -4.94
N PRO A 77 -18.23 -6.81 -4.28
CA PRO A 77 -18.74 -5.61 -4.94
C PRO A 77 -17.96 -5.30 -6.24
N GLN A 78 -18.49 -4.40 -7.05
CA GLN A 78 -17.72 -3.89 -8.18
C GLN A 78 -16.51 -3.11 -7.64
N VAL A 79 -15.33 -3.43 -8.16
CA VAL A 79 -14.07 -2.76 -7.91
C VAL A 79 -13.71 -1.96 -9.15
N ASP A 80 -13.27 -0.73 -8.94
CA ASP A 80 -13.03 0.25 -10.01
C ASP A 80 -11.86 -0.17 -10.91
N ILE A 81 -10.75 -0.65 -10.32
CA ILE A 81 -9.58 -1.14 -11.06
C ILE A 81 -9.13 -2.49 -10.51
N LEU A 82 -8.84 -3.43 -11.42
CA LEU A 82 -8.21 -4.71 -11.10
C LEU A 82 -6.95 -4.87 -11.94
N VAL A 83 -5.87 -5.31 -11.30
CA VAL A 83 -4.64 -5.74 -11.95
C VAL A 83 -4.63 -7.26 -11.96
N LEU A 84 -4.58 -7.86 -13.14
CA LEU A 84 -4.57 -9.30 -13.33
C LEU A 84 -3.13 -9.78 -13.55
N ARG A 85 -2.82 -10.97 -13.03
CA ARG A 85 -1.54 -11.65 -13.28
C ARG A 85 -1.28 -11.83 -14.77
N GLY A 86 -0.02 -11.86 -15.18
CA GLY A 86 0.35 -12.10 -16.59
C GLY A 86 -0.09 -13.45 -17.16
N THR A 87 -0.42 -14.40 -16.30
CA THR A 87 -0.93 -15.72 -16.64
C THR A 87 -2.46 -15.81 -16.65
N TYR A 88 -3.19 -14.68 -16.50
CA TYR A 88 -4.64 -14.69 -16.44
C TYR A 88 -5.26 -15.18 -17.77
N PRO A 89 -6.25 -16.11 -17.75
CA PRO A 89 -6.80 -16.68 -18.97
C PRO A 89 -7.45 -15.61 -19.88
N PRO A 90 -6.96 -15.41 -21.13
CA PRO A 90 -7.46 -14.36 -22.02
C PRO A 90 -8.96 -14.45 -22.30
N ARG A 91 -9.51 -15.68 -22.33
CA ARG A 91 -10.94 -15.95 -22.52
C ARG A 91 -11.84 -15.31 -21.45
N LEU A 92 -11.31 -15.07 -20.26
CA LEU A 92 -12.08 -14.57 -19.11
C LEU A 92 -12.00 -13.05 -18.95
N VAL A 93 -11.05 -12.37 -19.61
CA VAL A 93 -10.77 -10.94 -19.43
C VAL A 93 -11.99 -10.08 -19.74
N SER A 94 -12.70 -10.38 -20.83
CA SER A 94 -13.88 -9.60 -21.25
C SER A 94 -15.13 -9.84 -20.40
N LYS A 95 -15.10 -10.74 -19.41
CA LYS A 95 -16.28 -11.16 -18.65
C LYS A 95 -16.61 -10.27 -17.46
N LYS A 96 -15.69 -9.39 -17.04
CA LYS A 96 -15.81 -8.53 -15.85
C LYS A 96 -16.02 -9.28 -14.53
N LEU A 97 -15.86 -10.61 -14.53
CA LEU A 97 -15.84 -11.48 -13.36
C LEU A 97 -14.47 -12.17 -13.34
N TYR A 98 -13.68 -11.90 -12.31
CA TYR A 98 -12.27 -12.26 -12.28
C TYR A 98 -11.95 -13.25 -11.16
N LEU A 99 -11.25 -14.34 -11.48
CA LEU A 99 -10.85 -15.35 -10.51
C LEU A 99 -9.95 -14.74 -9.45
N SER A 100 -10.27 -14.92 -8.16
CA SER A 100 -9.54 -14.31 -7.05
C SER A 100 -8.03 -14.56 -7.07
N THR A 101 -7.59 -15.77 -7.44
CA THR A 101 -6.16 -16.11 -7.55
C THR A 101 -5.45 -15.46 -8.74
N GLY A 102 -6.21 -14.97 -9.71
CA GLY A 102 -5.72 -14.28 -10.89
C GLY A 102 -5.63 -12.76 -10.73
N VAL A 103 -6.18 -12.19 -9.66
CA VAL A 103 -6.11 -10.76 -9.33
C VAL A 103 -4.91 -10.53 -8.41
N ILE A 104 -3.98 -9.66 -8.82
CA ILE A 104 -2.79 -9.31 -8.01
C ILE A 104 -3.02 -8.04 -7.19
N ALA A 105 -3.77 -7.08 -7.73
CA ALA A 105 -4.14 -5.84 -7.05
C ALA A 105 -5.55 -5.39 -7.42
N ALA A 106 -6.18 -4.63 -6.52
CA ALA A 106 -7.55 -4.16 -6.62
C ALA A 106 -7.64 -2.76 -5.99
N PHE A 107 -8.28 -1.81 -6.68
CA PHE A 107 -8.36 -0.43 -6.22
C PHE A 107 -9.76 0.16 -6.36
N GLU A 108 -10.20 0.84 -5.31
CA GLU A 108 -11.29 1.82 -5.36
C GLU A 108 -10.72 3.16 -5.80
N CYS A 109 -11.43 3.88 -6.67
CA CYS A 109 -11.02 5.19 -7.18
C CYS A 109 -12.04 6.27 -6.81
N LYS A 110 -11.56 7.45 -6.44
CA LYS A 110 -12.42 8.61 -6.13
C LYS A 110 -11.78 9.90 -6.64
N ASN A 111 -12.50 10.70 -7.41
CA ASN A 111 -11.99 12.02 -7.82
C ASN A 111 -11.68 12.89 -6.60
N THR A 112 -12.60 12.92 -5.64
CA THR A 112 -12.44 13.67 -4.39
C THR A 112 -12.71 12.75 -3.20
N LEU A 113 -11.68 12.46 -2.42
CA LEU A 113 -11.75 11.63 -1.22
C LEU A 113 -12.60 12.30 -0.13
N LYS A 114 -13.41 11.48 0.53
CA LYS A 114 -14.21 11.83 1.73
C LYS A 114 -13.99 10.76 2.79
N ALA A 115 -14.26 11.09 4.06
CA ALA A 115 -14.13 10.15 5.17
C ALA A 115 -14.90 8.83 4.97
N ALA A 116 -16.10 8.88 4.39
CA ALA A 116 -16.93 7.69 4.15
C ALA A 116 -16.26 6.72 3.16
N HIS A 117 -15.66 7.24 2.09
CA HIS A 117 -14.97 6.41 1.09
C HIS A 117 -13.82 5.59 1.72
N PHE A 118 -13.18 6.15 2.75
CA PHE A 118 -12.15 5.43 3.48
C PHE A 118 -12.72 4.22 4.22
N THR A 119 -13.79 4.42 4.99
CA THR A 119 -14.49 3.36 5.69
C THR A 119 -14.95 2.28 4.71
N ASP A 120 -15.63 2.66 3.63
CA ASP A 120 -16.12 1.72 2.60
C ASP A 120 -14.99 0.88 1.98
N ALA A 121 -13.85 1.52 1.66
CA ALA A 121 -12.70 0.85 1.08
C ALA A 121 -12.03 -0.12 2.07
N THR A 122 -11.89 0.27 3.35
CA THR A 122 -11.32 -0.61 4.38
C THR A 122 -12.19 -1.82 4.69
N GLU A 123 -13.52 -1.64 4.73
CA GLU A 123 -14.47 -2.74 4.91
C GLU A 123 -14.45 -3.70 3.72
N THR A 124 -14.39 -3.16 2.50
CA THR A 124 -14.29 -3.95 1.27
C THR A 124 -12.98 -4.72 1.21
N ALA A 125 -11.85 -4.08 1.53
CA ALA A 125 -10.54 -4.72 1.60
C ALA A 125 -10.55 -5.88 2.60
N ARG A 126 -11.06 -5.64 3.82
CA ARG A 126 -11.20 -6.68 4.85
C ARG A 126 -12.05 -7.85 4.37
N TRP A 127 -13.20 -7.58 3.76
CA TRP A 127 -14.09 -8.62 3.26
C TRP A 127 -13.40 -9.44 2.15
N VAL A 128 -12.82 -8.79 1.14
CA VAL A 128 -12.11 -9.43 0.03
C VAL A 128 -10.97 -10.31 0.55
N LYS A 129 -10.16 -9.79 1.47
CA LYS A 129 -9.01 -10.50 2.05
C LYS A 129 -9.42 -11.65 2.97
N SER A 130 -10.58 -11.55 3.63
CA SER A 130 -11.13 -12.66 4.43
C SER A 130 -11.54 -13.87 3.57
N LYS A 131 -11.86 -13.64 2.29
CA LYS A 131 -12.23 -14.66 1.31
C LYS A 131 -11.04 -15.19 0.50
N ALA A 132 -9.89 -14.52 0.59
CA ALA A 132 -8.68 -14.93 -0.09
C ALA A 132 -8.09 -16.22 0.51
N ALA A 133 -7.30 -16.93 -0.30
CA ALA A 133 -6.57 -18.08 0.19
C ALA A 133 -5.56 -17.64 1.26
N LYS A 134 -5.63 -18.23 2.46
CA LYS A 134 -4.65 -18.00 3.51
C LYS A 134 -3.32 -18.62 3.13
N ARG A 135 -2.23 -17.96 3.52
CA ARG A 135 -0.86 -18.44 3.33
C ARG A 135 -0.21 -18.64 4.68
N TYR A 136 0.74 -19.57 4.74
CA TYR A 136 1.34 -20.06 5.98
C TYR A 136 2.80 -20.42 5.77
N GLY A 137 3.56 -20.40 6.87
CA GLY A 137 4.91 -20.99 6.91
C GLY A 137 6.05 -19.98 6.94
N THR A 138 5.78 -18.69 6.72
CA THR A 138 6.74 -17.60 6.92
C THR A 138 6.03 -16.36 7.47
N PRO A 139 6.73 -15.44 8.13
CA PRO A 139 6.15 -14.16 8.53
C PRO A 139 5.51 -13.41 7.35
N TYR A 140 6.17 -13.40 6.19
CA TYR A 140 5.65 -12.75 4.99
C TYR A 140 4.33 -13.32 4.51
N ASP A 141 4.28 -14.65 4.39
CA ASP A 141 3.08 -15.35 3.93
C ASP A 141 1.89 -15.08 4.88
N GLU A 142 2.13 -15.09 6.18
CA GLU A 142 1.07 -14.96 7.18
C GLU A 142 0.62 -13.51 7.38
N LEU A 143 1.51 -12.51 7.24
CA LEU A 143 1.18 -11.09 7.34
C LEU A 143 0.51 -10.51 6.10
N HIS A 144 0.83 -11.03 4.92
CA HIS A 144 0.34 -10.48 3.67
C HIS A 144 -0.78 -11.34 3.07
N SER A 145 -1.73 -10.69 2.41
CA SER A 145 -2.79 -11.37 1.64
C SER A 145 -2.94 -10.72 0.27
N LEU A 146 -3.42 -11.52 -0.69
CA LEU A 146 -3.82 -11.04 -2.00
C LEU A 146 -5.35 -10.91 -2.11
N PRO A 147 -5.85 -10.01 -2.98
CA PRO A 147 -5.09 -9.03 -3.75
C PRO A 147 -4.51 -7.91 -2.88
N ILE A 148 -3.47 -7.23 -3.38
CA ILE A 148 -3.04 -5.94 -2.86
C ILE A 148 -4.24 -4.99 -3.03
N TYR A 149 -4.81 -4.52 -1.93
CA TYR A 149 -6.02 -3.71 -1.98
C TYR A 149 -5.69 -2.25 -1.66
N GLY A 150 -6.22 -1.30 -2.43
CA GLY A 150 -5.99 0.11 -2.17
C GLY A 150 -7.13 1.07 -2.51
N LEU A 151 -6.95 2.32 -2.11
CA LEU A 151 -7.84 3.44 -2.38
C LEU A 151 -7.05 4.56 -3.03
N LEU A 152 -7.44 4.93 -4.24
CA LEU A 152 -6.79 5.97 -5.05
C LEU A 152 -7.71 7.18 -5.17
N ALA A 153 -7.17 8.36 -4.97
CA ALA A 153 -7.91 9.59 -5.17
C ALA A 153 -7.06 10.69 -5.78
N HIS A 154 -7.65 11.48 -6.68
CA HIS A 154 -6.96 12.63 -7.25
C HIS A 154 -6.79 13.73 -6.21
N SER A 155 -7.85 14.00 -5.43
CA SER A 155 -7.86 15.03 -4.41
C SER A 155 -8.71 14.63 -3.19
N HIS A 156 -8.94 15.57 -2.27
CA HIS A 156 -9.68 15.36 -1.02
C HIS A 156 -10.65 16.50 -0.72
N SER A 157 -11.69 16.23 0.08
CA SER A 157 -12.73 17.23 0.38
C SER A 157 -12.35 18.27 1.43
N TRP A 158 -11.28 18.04 2.20
CA TRP A 158 -10.86 18.90 3.31
C TRP A 158 -10.04 20.11 2.82
N LYS A 159 -10.69 21.09 2.18
CA LYS A 159 -10.04 22.28 1.58
C LYS A 159 -10.19 23.58 2.39
N GLY A 160 -10.82 23.54 3.57
CA GLY A 160 -10.98 24.73 4.42
C GLY A 160 -9.67 25.16 5.08
N VAL A 161 -9.50 26.46 5.37
CA VAL A 161 -8.25 27.04 5.92
C VAL A 161 -7.76 26.36 7.20
N ALA A 162 -8.68 25.92 8.08
CA ALA A 162 -8.36 25.22 9.32
C ALA A 162 -8.39 23.68 9.18
N SER A 163 -8.46 23.16 7.96
CA SER A 163 -8.51 21.71 7.72
C SER A 163 -7.14 21.08 7.92
N THR A 164 -7.12 19.92 8.57
CA THR A 164 -5.93 19.07 8.73
C THR A 164 -6.12 17.77 7.95
N PRO A 165 -6.03 17.79 6.60
CA PRO A 165 -6.33 16.63 5.76
C PRO A 165 -5.46 15.41 6.09
N ILE A 166 -4.19 15.62 6.43
CA ILE A 166 -3.26 14.57 6.84
C ILE A 166 -3.73 13.92 8.14
N ASP A 167 -3.96 14.70 9.20
CA ASP A 167 -4.42 14.19 10.50
C ASP A 167 -5.75 13.42 10.39
N ASN A 168 -6.64 13.88 9.51
CA ASN A 168 -7.91 13.20 9.24
C ASN A 168 -7.70 11.79 8.66
N ILE A 169 -6.71 11.64 7.76
CA ILE A 169 -6.36 10.33 7.18
C ILE A 169 -5.58 9.49 8.21
N ASP A 170 -4.63 10.07 8.93
CA ASP A 170 -3.85 9.39 9.98
C ASP A 170 -4.78 8.77 11.04
N LYS A 171 -5.78 9.54 11.49
CA LYS A 171 -6.81 9.03 12.41
C LYS A 171 -7.59 7.86 11.80
N LYS A 172 -7.94 7.95 10.52
CA LYS A 172 -8.67 6.89 9.81
C LYS A 172 -7.82 5.62 9.64
N MET A 173 -6.52 5.75 9.42
CA MET A 173 -5.58 4.62 9.38
C MET A 173 -5.51 3.91 10.72
N LEU A 174 -5.39 4.65 11.82
CA LEU A 174 -5.38 4.08 13.17
C LEU A 174 -6.69 3.34 13.47
N GLU A 175 -7.84 3.96 13.14
CA GLU A 175 -9.16 3.30 13.26
C GLU A 175 -9.21 1.99 12.45
N ALA A 176 -8.63 1.95 11.25
CA ALA A 176 -8.58 0.73 10.43
C ALA A 176 -7.72 -0.37 11.08
N VAL A 177 -6.53 -0.02 11.58
CA VAL A 177 -5.65 -0.94 12.32
C VAL A 177 -6.34 -1.53 13.55
N ASP A 178 -7.07 -0.70 14.30
CA ASP A 178 -7.79 -1.16 15.50
C ASP A 178 -9.03 -2.01 15.19
N SER A 179 -9.59 -1.89 13.98
CA SER A 179 -10.81 -2.59 13.59
C SER A 179 -10.63 -4.06 13.19
N VAL A 180 -9.39 -4.48 12.90
CA VAL A 180 -9.09 -5.84 12.43
C VAL A 180 -8.52 -6.72 13.54
N GLU A 181 -8.86 -8.01 13.47
CA GLU A 181 -8.27 -9.01 14.34
C GLU A 181 -6.85 -9.37 13.87
N HIS A 182 -6.70 -9.58 12.56
CA HIS A 182 -5.44 -10.00 11.95
C HIS A 182 -4.93 -8.96 10.94
N PRO A 183 -3.63 -8.57 11.00
CA PRO A 183 -3.06 -7.51 10.17
C PRO A 183 -3.17 -7.77 8.66
N SER A 184 -3.18 -9.04 8.23
CA SER A 184 -3.35 -9.41 6.81
C SER A 184 -4.69 -9.00 6.20
N GLN A 185 -5.66 -8.54 7.00
CA GLN A 185 -6.95 -8.05 6.53
C GLN A 185 -6.95 -6.54 6.20
N LEU A 186 -5.88 -5.82 6.55
CA LEU A 186 -5.80 -4.37 6.33
C LEU A 186 -5.71 -4.02 4.85
N ILE A 187 -6.22 -2.84 4.49
CA ILE A 187 -5.91 -2.21 3.20
C ILE A 187 -4.40 -1.98 3.08
N ASN A 188 -3.84 -2.11 1.88
CA ASN A 188 -2.39 -2.00 1.68
C ASN A 188 -1.95 -0.57 1.37
N ILE A 189 -2.68 0.12 0.50
CA ILE A 189 -2.24 1.41 -0.05
C ILE A 189 -3.40 2.39 -0.08
N VAL A 190 -3.16 3.61 0.40
CA VAL A 190 -4.07 4.73 0.18
C VAL A 190 -3.27 5.89 -0.39
N CYS A 191 -3.61 6.33 -1.59
CA CYS A 191 -2.92 7.40 -2.30
C CYS A 191 -3.89 8.53 -2.61
N VAL A 192 -3.54 9.74 -2.20
CA VAL A 192 -4.21 10.98 -2.58
C VAL A 192 -3.19 11.84 -3.31
N ALA A 193 -3.37 12.00 -4.63
CA ALA A 193 -2.33 12.49 -5.54
C ALA A 193 -1.78 13.89 -5.17
N ASP A 194 -2.65 14.76 -4.65
CA ASP A 194 -2.30 16.12 -4.22
C ASP A 194 -1.93 16.25 -2.74
N LEU A 195 -1.83 15.13 -1.99
CA LEU A 195 -1.65 15.16 -0.54
C LEU A 195 -0.58 14.18 -0.02
N GLY A 196 -0.69 12.89 -0.29
CA GLY A 196 0.15 11.88 0.36
C GLY A 196 -0.21 10.44 0.00
N THR A 197 0.70 9.52 0.30
CA THR A 197 0.47 8.07 0.18
C THR A 197 0.83 7.37 1.47
N TRP A 198 -0.09 6.54 1.94
CA TRP A 198 0.02 5.69 3.13
C TRP A 198 0.14 4.23 2.69
N THR A 199 1.18 3.57 3.17
CA THR A 199 1.52 2.18 2.80
C THR A 199 1.56 1.31 4.05
N LEU A 200 0.94 0.14 3.99
CA LEU A 200 0.93 -0.84 5.07
C LEU A 200 2.32 -1.46 5.23
N ASN A 201 2.87 -1.39 6.43
CA ASN A 201 4.16 -1.96 6.78
C ASN A 201 4.03 -2.83 8.04
N HIS A 202 4.85 -3.87 8.09
CA HIS A 202 4.96 -4.79 9.18
C HIS A 202 6.41 -4.84 9.68
N PHE A 203 6.57 -4.73 10.99
CA PHE A 203 7.84 -4.84 11.66
C PHE A 203 7.79 -5.96 12.69
N THR A 204 8.30 -7.12 12.31
CA THR A 204 8.35 -8.30 13.20
C THR A 204 9.57 -8.21 14.09
N GLN A 205 9.39 -8.44 15.38
CA GLN A 205 10.38 -8.29 16.42
C GLN A 205 10.22 -9.37 17.47
N VAL A 206 11.29 -9.63 18.22
CA VAL A 206 11.29 -10.59 19.32
C VAL A 206 12.02 -9.93 20.48
N PRO A 207 11.33 -9.08 21.28
CA PRO A 207 11.97 -8.17 22.21
C PRO A 207 12.88 -8.83 23.24
N HIS A 208 12.55 -10.05 23.70
CA HIS A 208 13.37 -10.78 24.67
C HIS A 208 14.73 -11.22 24.12
N LEU A 209 14.92 -11.21 22.80
CA LEU A 209 16.21 -11.47 22.15
C LEU A 209 17.08 -10.21 22.03
N TYR A 210 16.55 -9.03 22.33
CA TYR A 210 17.33 -7.79 22.28
C TYR A 210 18.26 -7.65 23.50
N PRO A 211 19.37 -6.89 23.36
CA PRO A 211 20.17 -6.47 24.51
C PRO A 211 19.32 -5.77 25.58
N ALA A 212 19.70 -5.90 26.85
CA ALA A 212 18.92 -5.38 27.98
C ALA A 212 18.67 -3.86 27.86
N GLU A 213 19.65 -3.11 27.36
CA GLU A 213 19.55 -1.67 27.16
C GLU A 213 18.44 -1.30 26.16
N ILE A 214 18.27 -2.10 25.11
CA ILE A 214 17.20 -1.90 24.12
C ILE A 214 15.85 -2.28 24.73
N GLN A 215 15.79 -3.33 25.55
CA GLN A 215 14.55 -3.71 26.24
C GLN A 215 14.09 -2.60 27.20
N GLU A 216 15.02 -1.98 27.94
CA GLU A 216 14.74 -0.86 28.83
C GLU A 216 14.24 0.37 28.06
N LEU A 217 14.90 0.74 26.97
CA LEU A 217 14.48 1.85 26.11
C LEU A 217 13.06 1.65 25.57
N ARG A 218 12.74 0.42 25.14
CA ARG A 218 11.38 0.05 24.69
C ARG A 218 10.35 0.20 25.80
N ALA A 219 10.67 -0.28 27.00
CA ALA A 219 9.78 -0.17 28.15
C ALA A 219 9.50 1.31 28.52
N VAL A 220 10.53 2.17 28.47
CA VAL A 220 10.36 3.63 28.66
C VAL A 220 9.47 4.25 27.58
N GLY A 221 9.58 3.75 26.34
CA GLY A 221 8.71 4.15 25.23
C GLY A 221 7.28 3.59 25.30
N GLY A 222 6.93 2.81 26.33
CA GLY A 222 5.59 2.25 26.51
C GLY A 222 5.31 0.99 25.67
N HIS A 223 6.33 0.38 25.07
CA HIS A 223 6.19 -0.85 24.28
C HIS A 223 6.09 -2.09 25.18
N SER A 224 5.26 -3.05 24.77
CA SER A 224 5.10 -4.29 25.54
C SER A 224 6.31 -5.21 25.39
N PRO A 225 6.79 -5.88 26.47
CA PRO A 225 7.84 -6.88 26.35
C PRO A 225 7.41 -8.11 25.53
N ASN A 226 6.09 -8.32 25.39
CA ASN A 226 5.49 -9.41 24.60
C ASN A 226 5.04 -8.96 23.21
N SER A 227 5.45 -7.76 22.76
CA SER A 227 5.16 -7.29 21.40
C SER A 227 5.94 -8.14 20.39
N GLY A 228 5.25 -8.66 19.38
CA GLY A 228 5.81 -9.56 18.37
C GLY A 228 5.87 -8.95 16.97
N THR A 229 4.82 -8.23 16.58
CA THR A 229 4.80 -7.53 15.30
C THR A 229 4.13 -6.18 15.47
N MET A 230 4.81 -5.11 15.06
CA MET A 230 4.19 -3.81 14.87
C MET A 230 3.64 -3.73 13.44
N THR A 231 2.36 -3.44 13.30
CA THR A 231 1.73 -3.23 11.98
C THR A 231 1.12 -1.85 11.95
N GLY A 232 1.33 -1.13 10.86
CA GLY A 232 0.71 0.17 10.67
C GLY A 232 1.01 0.77 9.32
N PHE A 233 0.64 2.03 9.15
CA PHE A 233 0.84 2.74 7.91
C PHE A 233 2.01 3.70 8.02
N CYS A 234 2.96 3.59 7.09
CA CYS A 234 3.98 4.61 6.84
C CYS A 234 3.42 5.59 5.82
N ARG A 235 3.55 6.90 6.08
CA ARG A 235 3.22 7.93 5.10
C ARG A 235 4.47 8.65 4.64
N TRP A 236 4.57 8.87 3.33
CA TRP A 236 5.44 9.91 2.81
C TRP A 236 4.65 11.22 2.81
N GLY A 237 5.07 12.17 3.63
CA GLY A 237 4.44 13.49 3.71
C GLY A 237 5.46 14.61 3.90
N LEU A 238 5.01 15.85 3.71
CA LEU A 238 5.78 17.09 3.81
C LEU A 238 6.49 17.27 5.17
N ASP A 239 6.01 16.59 6.22
CA ASP A 239 6.51 16.74 7.59
C ASP A 239 7.78 15.93 7.89
N ASN A 240 8.27 15.11 6.94
CA ASN A 240 9.40 14.23 7.20
C ASN A 240 10.73 15.01 7.14
N THR A 241 11.40 15.13 8.29
CA THR A 241 12.61 15.95 8.48
C THR A 241 13.86 15.41 7.79
N GLU A 242 13.79 14.20 7.23
CA GLU A 242 14.86 13.54 6.48
C GLU A 242 14.69 13.67 4.95
N GLN A 243 13.91 14.64 4.49
CA GLN A 243 13.88 14.99 3.07
C GLN A 243 15.26 15.50 2.63
N VAL A 244 15.69 15.08 1.44
CA VAL A 244 16.71 15.81 0.70
C VAL A 244 16.19 17.25 0.57
N PRO A 245 16.91 18.27 1.07
CA PRO A 245 16.44 19.66 1.00
C PRO A 245 16.04 20.03 -0.43
N GLY A 246 14.75 20.32 -0.64
CA GLY A 246 14.20 20.75 -1.93
C GLY A 246 13.42 19.71 -2.75
N ALA A 247 13.33 18.44 -2.32
CA ALA A 247 12.51 17.45 -3.02
C ALA A 247 11.03 17.56 -2.61
N GLU A 248 10.14 17.91 -3.54
CA GLU A 248 8.70 17.88 -3.30
C GLU A 248 8.20 16.43 -3.11
N PRO A 249 7.36 16.15 -2.10
CA PRO A 249 6.73 14.84 -1.96
C PRO A 249 5.93 14.48 -3.20
N ASN A 250 6.11 13.26 -3.68
CA ASN A 250 5.39 12.74 -4.84
C ASN A 250 4.57 11.51 -4.45
N PRO A 251 3.29 11.68 -4.07
CA PRO A 251 2.42 10.57 -3.68
C PRO A 251 2.29 9.47 -4.76
N VAL A 252 2.28 9.89 -6.04
CA VAL A 252 2.19 8.97 -7.19
C VAL A 252 3.45 8.11 -7.29
N ALA A 253 4.62 8.70 -7.05
CA ALA A 253 5.88 7.97 -7.00
C ALA A 253 5.87 6.86 -5.95
N VAL A 254 5.38 7.18 -4.74
CA VAL A 254 5.25 6.22 -3.64
C VAL A 254 4.30 5.08 -3.99
N LEU A 255 3.14 5.43 -4.57
CA LEU A 255 2.14 4.45 -5.01
C LEU A 255 2.74 3.46 -6.00
N VAL A 256 3.42 3.97 -7.04
CA VAL A 256 4.02 3.13 -8.08
C VAL A 256 5.13 2.26 -7.49
N SER A 257 6.02 2.84 -6.69
CA SER A 257 7.12 2.10 -6.06
C SER A 257 6.62 0.98 -5.14
N ASP A 258 5.71 1.29 -4.22
CA ASP A 258 5.16 0.32 -3.25
C ASP A 258 4.35 -0.78 -3.96
N LEU A 259 3.58 -0.44 -4.99
CA LEU A 259 2.86 -1.44 -5.78
C LEU A 259 3.81 -2.40 -6.51
N ILE A 260 4.85 -1.87 -7.18
CA ILE A 260 5.85 -2.71 -7.87
C ILE A 260 6.57 -3.62 -6.88
N GLU A 261 6.96 -3.09 -5.71
CA GLU A 261 7.60 -3.86 -4.64
C GLU A 261 6.70 -5.00 -4.13
N ARG A 262 5.43 -4.73 -3.87
CA ARG A 262 4.48 -5.77 -3.44
C ARG A 262 4.23 -6.81 -4.52
N ILE A 263 4.15 -6.43 -5.79
CA ILE A 263 4.03 -7.41 -6.89
C ILE A 263 5.31 -8.23 -7.02
N ALA A 264 6.50 -7.66 -6.75
CA ALA A 264 7.79 -8.35 -6.86
C ALA A 264 8.00 -9.48 -5.81
N TRP A 265 7.20 -9.48 -4.74
CA TRP A 265 7.10 -10.64 -3.85
C TRP A 265 6.40 -11.84 -4.50
N GLU A 266 5.45 -11.56 -5.39
CA GLU A 266 4.64 -12.54 -6.12
C GLU A 266 5.25 -12.93 -7.47
N ASP A 267 6.06 -12.04 -8.05
CA ASP A 267 6.78 -12.21 -9.31
C ASP A 267 8.24 -11.79 -9.15
N ARG A 268 9.14 -12.79 -9.14
CA ARG A 268 10.57 -12.55 -8.89
C ARG A 268 11.24 -11.74 -10.00
N ASP A 269 10.67 -11.73 -11.21
CA ASP A 269 11.25 -11.01 -12.34
C ASP A 269 11.15 -9.48 -12.16
N LEU A 270 10.25 -9.02 -11.28
CA LEU A 270 10.11 -7.59 -10.93
C LEU A 270 11.06 -7.11 -9.84
N ARG A 271 11.74 -8.01 -9.11
CA ARG A 271 12.61 -7.62 -7.98
C ARG A 271 13.73 -6.65 -8.36
N PRO A 272 14.45 -6.81 -9.49
CA PRO A 272 15.49 -5.85 -9.87
C PRO A 272 14.94 -4.43 -10.10
N ILE A 273 13.72 -4.30 -10.62
CA ILE A 273 13.07 -3.01 -10.82
C ILE A 273 12.65 -2.41 -9.47
N ALA A 274 12.03 -3.22 -8.60
CA ALA A 274 11.68 -2.79 -7.24
C ALA A 274 12.92 -2.33 -6.44
N ASP A 275 14.01 -3.09 -6.51
CA ASP A 275 15.29 -2.74 -5.88
C ASP A 275 15.84 -1.42 -6.42
N TYR A 276 15.74 -1.18 -7.73
CA TYR A 276 16.16 0.07 -8.35
C TYR A 276 15.35 1.27 -7.83
N PHE A 277 14.02 1.16 -7.76
CA PHE A 277 13.15 2.21 -7.22
C PHE A 277 13.49 2.54 -5.76
N ARG A 278 13.73 1.50 -4.96
CA ARG A 278 14.14 1.65 -3.56
C ARG A 278 15.49 2.38 -3.46
N MET A 279 16.48 1.98 -4.24
CA MET A 279 17.80 2.62 -4.29
C MET A 279 17.77 4.05 -4.83
N ALA A 280 16.83 4.36 -5.71
CA ALA A 280 16.57 5.70 -6.21
C ALA A 280 15.80 6.60 -5.21
N GLY A 281 15.48 6.08 -4.02
CA GLY A 281 14.85 6.82 -2.93
C GLY A 281 13.37 7.10 -3.16
N VAL A 282 12.66 6.23 -3.87
CA VAL A 282 11.24 6.39 -4.25
C VAL A 282 10.30 5.66 -3.26
N SER A 283 10.74 5.42 -2.03
CA SER A 283 9.98 4.69 -1.01
C SER A 283 9.38 5.61 0.06
N ALA A 284 8.22 5.23 0.61
CA ALA A 284 7.68 5.91 1.78
C ALA A 284 8.67 5.87 2.95
N THR A 285 8.97 7.03 3.51
CA THR A 285 9.73 7.17 4.76
C THR A 285 8.85 7.90 5.76
N GLY A 286 8.82 7.45 7.01
CA GLY A 286 8.04 8.12 8.06
C GLY A 286 7.72 7.24 9.26
N THR A 287 7.02 7.83 10.22
CA THR A 287 6.56 7.15 11.44
C THR A 287 5.44 6.17 11.11
N ILE A 288 5.52 4.95 11.66
CA ILE A 288 4.44 3.96 11.57
C ILE A 288 3.28 4.39 12.47
N LEU A 289 2.13 4.62 11.86
CA LEU A 289 0.85 4.80 12.54
C LEU A 289 0.21 3.42 12.72
N GLY A 290 0.41 2.81 13.88
CA GLY A 290 0.12 1.39 14.02
C GLY A 290 -0.06 0.89 15.44
N ARG A 291 -0.14 -0.43 15.53
CA ARG A 291 -0.39 -1.21 16.73
C ARG A 291 0.58 -2.39 16.82
N GLU A 292 0.91 -2.77 18.05
CA GLU A 292 1.64 -3.99 18.35
C GLU A 292 0.71 -5.19 18.54
N TYR A 293 1.13 -6.33 18.00
CA TYR A 293 0.50 -7.63 18.14
C TYR A 293 1.48 -8.60 18.78
N ALA A 294 1.01 -9.50 19.64
CA ALA A 294 1.82 -10.62 20.13
C ALA A 294 2.01 -11.67 19.00
N LEU A 295 3.16 -12.34 18.96
CA LEU A 295 3.47 -13.33 17.92
C LEU A 295 2.36 -14.40 17.76
N PRO A 296 1.84 -15.03 18.85
CA PRO A 296 0.85 -16.10 18.70
C PRO A 296 -0.52 -15.63 18.22
N HIS A 297 -0.78 -14.32 18.22
CA HIS A 297 -2.02 -13.75 17.69
C HIS A 297 -1.96 -13.58 16.17
N VAL A 298 -0.75 -13.38 15.63
CA VAL A 298 -0.53 -13.17 14.19
C VAL A 298 -0.11 -14.47 13.52
N PHE A 299 0.86 -15.16 14.12
CA PHE A 299 1.53 -16.26 13.47
C PHE A 299 1.01 -17.62 13.94
N SER A 300 1.03 -18.58 13.02
CA SER A 300 0.89 -20.00 13.33
C SER A 300 1.93 -20.43 14.36
N SER A 301 1.61 -21.44 15.17
CA SER A 301 2.51 -21.93 16.23
C SER A 301 3.92 -22.22 15.70
N SER A 302 4.03 -22.84 14.53
CA SER A 302 5.32 -23.13 13.90
C SER A 302 6.14 -21.89 13.54
N VAL A 303 5.50 -20.82 13.09
CA VAL A 303 6.19 -19.57 12.74
C VAL A 303 6.55 -18.78 13.99
N ALA A 304 5.62 -18.69 14.95
CA ALA A 304 5.85 -18.06 16.25
C ALA A 304 7.02 -18.71 17.00
N GLU A 305 7.03 -20.04 17.14
CA GLU A 305 8.11 -20.78 17.82
C GLU A 305 9.47 -20.56 17.15
N ARG A 306 9.50 -20.53 15.80
CA ARG A 306 10.75 -20.24 15.08
C ARG A 306 11.24 -18.82 15.33
N LEU A 307 10.35 -17.83 15.30
CA LEU A 307 10.70 -16.45 15.59
C LEU A 307 11.20 -16.31 17.02
N GLU A 308 10.53 -16.90 18.00
CA GLU A 308 10.95 -16.85 19.40
C GLU A 308 12.34 -17.47 19.63
N ALA A 309 12.71 -18.50 18.86
CA ALA A 309 13.98 -19.18 18.97
C ALA A 309 15.14 -18.47 18.26
N MET A 310 14.92 -17.88 17.08
CA MET A 310 15.99 -17.37 16.22
C MET A 310 15.91 -15.89 15.88
N GLY A 311 14.77 -15.26 16.14
CA GLY A 311 14.44 -13.93 15.63
C GLY A 311 14.16 -13.90 14.13
N PRO A 312 13.67 -12.77 13.61
CA PRO A 312 13.59 -12.50 12.18
C PRO A 312 14.99 -12.25 11.60
N THR A 313 15.14 -12.39 10.28
CA THR A 313 16.33 -11.92 9.58
C THR A 313 16.31 -10.40 9.46
N SER A 314 17.47 -9.77 9.28
CA SER A 314 17.61 -8.32 9.18
C SER A 314 18.81 -7.98 8.29
N GLY A 315 18.88 -6.73 7.81
CA GLY A 315 19.91 -6.30 6.87
C GLY A 315 19.42 -6.21 5.43
N LEU A 316 20.15 -5.45 4.62
CA LEU A 316 19.79 -5.13 3.22
C LEU A 316 19.96 -6.36 2.30
N GLU A 317 20.83 -7.28 2.65
CA GLU A 317 21.04 -8.55 1.95
C GLU A 317 19.85 -9.51 2.10
N HIS A 318 18.96 -9.25 3.07
CA HIS A 318 17.78 -10.06 3.38
C HIS A 318 16.46 -9.42 2.92
N LEU A 319 16.47 -8.38 2.08
CA LEU A 319 15.25 -7.62 1.71
C LEU A 319 14.12 -8.48 1.13
N TRP A 320 14.45 -9.52 0.36
CA TRP A 320 13.48 -10.46 -0.21
C TRP A 320 13.39 -11.79 0.56
N ASP A 321 13.96 -11.86 1.77
CA ASP A 321 13.82 -13.01 2.65
C ASP A 321 12.45 -12.96 3.34
N PRO A 322 11.59 -13.97 3.18
CA PRO A 322 10.26 -13.96 3.80
C PRO A 322 10.29 -14.01 5.35
N TRP A 323 11.47 -14.16 5.95
CA TRP A 323 11.71 -14.05 7.39
C TRP A 323 12.25 -12.69 7.84
N ASN A 324 12.40 -11.73 6.92
CA ASN A 324 12.92 -10.40 7.25
C ASN A 324 12.02 -9.70 8.28
N MET A 325 12.64 -8.91 9.15
CA MET A 325 11.95 -8.12 10.16
C MET A 325 11.09 -7.01 9.56
N MET A 326 11.49 -6.42 8.43
CA MET A 326 10.77 -5.37 7.70
C MET A 326 10.07 -5.98 6.49
N GLN A 327 8.75 -5.84 6.42
CA GLN A 327 7.93 -6.38 5.34
C GLN A 327 6.75 -5.47 5.02
#